data_AF-A0AB34DAH7-F1
#
_entry.id   AF-A0AB34DAH7-F1
#
_cell.length_a   1.000
_cell.length_b   1.000
_cell.length_c   1.000
_cell.angle_alpha   90.00
_cell.angle_beta   90.00
_cell.angle_gamma   90.00
#
_symmetry.space_group_name_H-M   'P 1'
#
loop_
_entity.id
_entity.type
_entity.pdbx_description
1 polymer ?
#
loop_
_entity_poly.entity_id
_entity_poly.type
_entity_poly.pdbx_seq_one_letter_code
_entity_poly.pdbx_strand_id
1 'polypeptide(L)'
;MDKTEQRELITQTMEIREDEQGNKILSGYAVKWGMNSVVMGYYRKFREQFRQGAFLESLQKDDQRFLWAHDTSKVLGRTKNNTLQLAEDSIGLRFELTLPQTTLGNDTYETIKRGDVDGVSFGFSMITEEIDEPDDDLMLRTVTKAKLFEVSAVAFPAYPDSEVSARGYDPYKHHEERKQKEELRKKLILKTYL
;
A
#
# COMPACT_ATOMS: atom_id res chain seq x y z
N MET A 1 -3.07 -16.17 15.54
CA MET A 1 -3.93 -15.50 14.54
C MET A 1 -2.99 -14.71 13.65
N ASP A 2 -2.88 -15.10 12.39
CA ASP A 2 -2.04 -14.41 11.39
C ASP A 2 -2.72 -13.06 11.09
N LYS A 3 -2.17 -11.95 11.58
CA LYS A 3 -2.82 -10.65 11.52
C LYS A 3 -2.44 -9.99 10.19
N THR A 4 -3.40 -9.86 9.28
CA THR A 4 -3.20 -9.07 8.07
C THR A 4 -2.95 -7.61 8.47
N GLU A 5 -1.82 -7.11 8.03
CA GLU A 5 -1.35 -5.73 8.20
C GLU A 5 -1.46 -5.01 6.85
N GLN A 6 -2.05 -3.82 6.84
CA GLN A 6 -2.05 -2.95 5.66
C GLN A 6 -1.06 -1.81 5.91
N ARG A 7 -0.29 -1.45 4.88
CA ARG A 7 0.61 -0.32 4.90
C ARG A 7 0.48 0.49 3.63
N GLU A 8 0.11 1.75 3.83
CA GLU A 8 -0.02 2.72 2.76
C GLU A 8 1.27 3.49 2.55
N LEU A 9 2.40 2.85 2.19
CA LEU A 9 3.67 3.58 1.93
C LEU A 9 3.49 4.64 0.85
N ILE A 10 4.28 5.73 0.88
CA ILE A 10 4.56 6.46 -0.37
C ILE A 10 5.85 5.89 -0.90
N THR A 11 5.73 5.26 -2.04
CA THR A 11 6.82 5.07 -2.95
C THR A 11 6.67 6.09 -4.07
N GLN A 12 7.74 6.85 -4.32
CA GLN A 12 7.77 7.88 -5.35
C GLN A 12 7.28 7.35 -6.71
N THR A 13 6.53 8.23 -7.39
CA THR A 13 6.09 8.28 -8.79
C THR A 13 5.71 6.93 -9.40
N MET A 14 4.40 6.65 -9.39
CA MET A 14 3.83 5.72 -10.36
C MET A 14 4.09 6.25 -11.77
N GLU A 15 4.68 5.42 -12.62
CA GLU A 15 4.84 5.70 -14.03
C GLU A 15 3.69 5.06 -14.80
N ILE A 16 3.11 5.81 -15.73
CA ILE A 16 2.07 5.31 -16.60
C ILE A 16 2.46 5.51 -18.05
N ARG A 17 2.33 4.45 -18.84
CA ARG A 17 2.68 4.44 -20.27
C ARG A 17 1.67 3.65 -21.07
N GLU A 18 1.67 3.89 -22.37
CA GLU A 18 1.00 3.05 -23.35
C GLU A 18 2.07 2.34 -24.17
N ASP A 19 1.92 1.03 -24.39
CA ASP A 19 2.83 0.28 -25.25
C ASP A 19 2.43 0.38 -26.73
N GLU A 20 3.26 -0.17 -27.63
CA GLU A 20 3.00 -0.15 -29.08
C GLU A 20 1.71 -0.88 -29.49
N GLN A 21 1.15 -1.70 -28.61
CA GLN A 21 -0.07 -2.49 -28.83
C GLN A 21 -1.31 -1.79 -28.25
N GLY A 22 -1.15 -0.60 -27.67
CA GLY A 22 -2.22 0.15 -27.02
C GLY A 22 -2.55 -0.34 -25.61
N ASN A 23 -1.72 -1.20 -25.00
CA ASN A 23 -1.92 -1.60 -23.62
C ASN A 23 -1.45 -0.50 -22.68
N LYS A 24 -2.29 -0.22 -21.68
CA LYS A 24 -2.03 0.74 -20.62
C LYS A 24 -1.24 0.07 -19.51
N ILE A 25 0.01 0.48 -19.31
CA ILE A 25 0.93 -0.09 -18.34
C ILE A 25 1.15 0.90 -17.19
N LEU A 26 1.01 0.40 -15.97
CA LEU A 26 1.28 1.12 -14.73
C LEU A 26 2.44 0.43 -14.00
N SER A 27 3.49 1.17 -13.67
CA SER A 27 4.67 0.62 -13.00
C SER A 27 5.16 1.52 -11.87
N GLY A 28 5.93 0.92 -10.95
CA GLY A 28 6.54 1.66 -9.85
C GLY A 28 7.12 0.71 -8.82
N TYR A 29 7.42 1.25 -7.64
CA TYR A 29 7.80 0.47 -6.47
C TYR A 29 6.62 0.44 -5.50
N ALA A 30 6.33 -0.69 -4.87
CA ALA A 30 5.35 -0.78 -3.77
C ALA A 30 6.02 -0.60 -2.41
N VAL A 31 7.30 -1.02 -2.32
CA VAL A 31 8.16 -0.87 -1.14
C VAL A 31 9.55 -0.49 -1.61
N LYS A 32 10.25 0.39 -0.90
CA LYS A 32 11.67 0.67 -1.10
C LYS A 32 12.44 0.20 0.14
N TRP A 33 13.59 -0.43 -0.06
CA TRP A 33 14.38 -1.00 1.04
C TRP A 33 15.00 0.08 1.92
N GLY A 34 15.05 -0.16 3.22
CA GLY A 34 15.67 0.76 4.19
C GLY A 34 14.95 2.11 4.36
N MET A 35 13.79 2.31 3.70
CA MET A 35 12.97 3.48 3.93
C MET A 35 12.13 3.30 5.19
N ASN A 36 12.36 4.18 6.15
CA ASN A 36 11.61 4.20 7.39
C ASN A 36 10.19 4.73 7.18
N SER A 37 9.23 4.05 7.80
CA SER A 37 7.85 4.50 7.95
C SER A 37 7.80 5.79 8.78
N VAL A 38 6.69 6.53 8.71
CA VAL A 38 6.26 7.45 9.77
C VAL A 38 6.22 6.73 11.11
N VAL A 39 6.23 7.50 12.18
CA VAL A 39 6.12 6.95 13.53
C VAL A 39 4.75 6.31 13.70
N MET A 40 4.74 5.02 14.00
CA MET A 40 3.54 4.21 14.25
C MET A 40 3.51 3.75 15.71
N GLY A 41 2.42 3.10 16.11
CA GLY A 41 2.26 2.49 17.43
C GLY A 41 1.70 3.44 18.50
N TYR A 42 0.83 2.90 19.36
CA TYR A 42 0.11 3.68 20.38
C TYR A 42 0.87 3.73 21.72
N TYR A 43 1.11 2.57 22.33
CA TYR A 43 1.82 2.46 23.61
C TYR A 43 3.34 2.49 23.44
N ARG A 44 3.82 1.89 22.35
CA ARG A 44 5.23 1.87 21.97
C ARG A 44 5.34 2.42 20.56
N LYS A 45 5.95 3.59 20.45
CA LYS A 45 6.16 4.25 19.16
C LYS A 45 7.34 3.60 18.45
N PHE A 46 7.20 3.36 17.15
CA PHE A 46 8.23 2.73 16.34
C PHE A 46 8.19 3.20 14.89
N ARG A 47 9.31 3.05 14.19
CA ARG A 47 9.39 3.12 12.74
C ARG A 47 9.56 1.72 12.18
N GLU A 48 9.07 1.51 10.98
CA GLU A 48 9.17 0.25 10.26
C GLU A 48 9.95 0.42 8.98
N GLN A 49 10.78 -0.56 8.65
CA GLN A 49 11.40 -0.68 7.33
C GLN A 49 11.34 -2.13 6.86
N PHE A 50 11.54 -2.33 5.56
CA PHE A 50 11.61 -3.66 4.96
C PHE A 50 13.04 -3.94 4.50
N ARG A 51 13.52 -5.14 4.82
CA ARG A 51 14.79 -5.65 4.30
C ARG A 51 14.59 -6.19 2.89
N GLN A 52 15.59 -6.01 2.04
CA GLN A 52 15.66 -6.75 0.78
C GLN A 52 15.57 -8.26 1.04
N GLY A 53 14.76 -8.96 0.27
CA GLY A 53 14.48 -10.38 0.47
C GLY A 53 13.20 -10.65 1.26
N ALA A 54 12.55 -9.63 1.83
CA ALA A 54 11.42 -9.83 2.74
C ALA A 54 10.21 -10.51 2.09
N PHE A 55 9.98 -10.34 0.80
CA PHE A 55 8.82 -10.88 0.09
C PHE A 55 9.16 -12.05 -0.86
N LEU A 56 10.43 -12.42 -1.04
CA LEU A 56 10.86 -13.46 -2.00
C LEU A 56 10.04 -14.75 -1.92
N GLU A 57 9.80 -15.27 -0.72
CA GLU A 57 9.00 -16.50 -0.56
C GLU A 57 7.54 -16.29 -0.98
N SER A 58 6.96 -15.15 -0.66
CA SER A 58 5.56 -14.85 -1.00
C SER A 58 5.38 -14.66 -2.51
N LEU A 59 6.33 -13.99 -3.17
CA LEU A 59 6.31 -13.82 -4.63
C LEU A 59 6.36 -15.15 -5.39
N GLN A 60 6.95 -16.19 -4.80
CA GLN A 60 7.03 -17.53 -5.42
C GLN A 60 5.80 -18.40 -5.15
N LYS A 61 5.18 -18.25 -3.98
CA LYS A 61 4.17 -19.21 -3.48
C LYS A 61 2.73 -18.70 -3.56
N ASP A 62 2.54 -17.40 -3.43
CA ASP A 62 1.23 -16.79 -3.30
C ASP A 62 0.78 -16.12 -4.62
N ASP A 63 -0.51 -15.83 -4.70
CA ASP A 63 -1.11 -15.07 -5.78
C ASP A 63 -1.50 -13.69 -5.27
N GLN A 64 -0.78 -12.67 -5.73
CA GLN A 64 -1.00 -11.28 -5.35
C GLN A 64 -1.92 -10.60 -6.34
N ARG A 65 -2.70 -9.65 -5.84
CA ARG A 65 -3.58 -8.80 -6.65
C ARG A 65 -3.06 -7.38 -6.68
N PHE A 66 -3.33 -6.69 -7.78
CA PHE A 66 -3.34 -5.23 -7.81
C PHE A 66 -4.78 -4.76 -7.66
N LEU A 67 -5.06 -3.92 -6.67
CA LEU A 67 -6.40 -3.42 -6.36
C LEU A 67 -6.48 -1.90 -6.50
N TRP A 68 -7.71 -1.40 -6.51
CA TRP A 68 -7.98 0.01 -6.29
C TRP A 68 -8.37 0.25 -4.83
N ALA A 69 -7.62 1.10 -4.12
CA ALA A 69 -7.94 1.52 -2.75
C ALA A 69 -8.20 0.37 -1.76
N HIS A 70 -7.41 -0.72 -1.84
CA HIS A 70 -7.56 -1.95 -1.04
C HIS A 70 -8.91 -2.66 -1.16
N ASP A 71 -9.74 -2.26 -2.12
CA ASP A 71 -11.06 -2.82 -2.32
C ASP A 71 -10.95 -4.14 -3.08
N THR A 72 -11.19 -5.26 -2.39
CA THR A 72 -11.11 -6.60 -2.97
C THR A 72 -12.17 -6.87 -4.05
N SER A 73 -13.18 -5.99 -4.18
CA SER A 73 -14.13 -6.01 -5.30
C SER A 73 -13.61 -5.28 -6.55
N LYS A 74 -12.53 -4.51 -6.44
CA LYS A 74 -11.95 -3.68 -7.51
C LYS A 74 -10.56 -4.17 -7.90
N VAL A 75 -10.52 -5.36 -8.48
CA VAL A 75 -9.28 -5.99 -8.94
C VAL A 75 -8.88 -5.42 -10.30
N LEU A 76 -7.64 -4.94 -10.41
CA LEU A 76 -7.04 -4.45 -11.66
C LEU A 76 -6.16 -5.50 -12.32
N GLY A 77 -5.50 -6.36 -11.55
CA GLY A 77 -4.67 -7.43 -12.08
C GLY A 77 -4.21 -8.40 -11.00
N ARG A 78 -3.48 -9.44 -11.40
CA ARG A 78 -2.92 -10.44 -10.49
C ARG A 78 -1.73 -11.19 -11.10
N THR A 79 -0.91 -11.78 -10.24
CA THR A 79 0.31 -12.50 -10.66
C THR A 79 0.01 -13.80 -11.39
N LYS A 80 -1.00 -14.58 -10.96
CA LYS A 80 -1.32 -15.90 -11.54
C LYS A 80 -1.65 -15.89 -13.05
N ASN A 81 -2.13 -14.78 -13.61
CA ASN A 81 -2.45 -14.67 -15.03
C ASN A 81 -1.55 -13.66 -15.76
N ASN A 82 -0.40 -13.30 -15.18
CA ASN A 82 0.62 -12.42 -15.76
C ASN A 82 0.13 -11.01 -16.12
N THR A 83 -0.99 -10.55 -15.54
CA THR A 83 -1.44 -9.16 -15.69
C THR A 83 -0.73 -8.22 -14.71
N LEU A 84 -0.23 -8.77 -13.60
CA LEU A 84 0.65 -8.10 -12.65
C LEU A 84 1.96 -8.87 -12.58
N GLN A 85 3.08 -8.15 -12.71
CA GLN A 85 4.42 -8.65 -12.45
C GLN A 85 4.94 -7.96 -11.18
N LEU A 86 5.52 -8.76 -10.28
CA LEU A 86 6.15 -8.28 -9.06
C LEU A 86 7.56 -8.87 -8.98
N ALA A 87 8.54 -8.03 -8.65
CA ALA A 87 9.93 -8.45 -8.50
C ALA A 87 10.64 -7.61 -7.44
N GLU A 88 11.52 -8.23 -6.68
CA GLU A 88 12.47 -7.50 -5.84
C GLU A 88 13.73 -7.18 -6.63
N ASP A 89 14.21 -5.94 -6.52
CA ASP A 89 15.51 -5.51 -7.02
C ASP A 89 16.33 -4.82 -5.92
N SER A 90 17.43 -4.15 -6.29
CA SER A 90 18.29 -3.44 -5.32
C SER A 90 17.63 -2.20 -4.69
N ILE A 91 16.55 -1.69 -5.27
CA ILE A 91 15.82 -0.49 -4.82
C ILE A 91 14.64 -0.90 -3.94
N GLY A 92 13.87 -1.90 -4.37
CA GLY A 92 12.59 -2.20 -3.75
C GLY A 92 11.82 -3.37 -4.34
N LEU A 93 10.57 -3.50 -3.89
CA LEU A 93 9.56 -4.35 -4.52
C LEU A 93 8.95 -3.59 -5.69
N ARG A 94 9.41 -3.87 -6.90
CA ARG A 94 8.89 -3.30 -8.15
C ARG A 94 7.62 -4.01 -8.59
N PHE A 95 6.70 -3.27 -9.18
CA PHE A 95 5.53 -3.81 -9.88
C PHE A 95 5.43 -3.27 -11.32
N GLU A 96 4.85 -4.08 -12.19
CA GLU A 96 4.37 -3.69 -13.52
C GLU A 96 2.98 -4.33 -13.74
N LEU A 97 1.99 -3.50 -14.02
CA LEU A 97 0.59 -3.88 -14.17
C LEU A 97 0.11 -3.49 -15.56
N THR A 98 -0.40 -4.47 -16.31
CA THR A 98 -1.21 -4.22 -17.50
C THR A 98 -2.64 -3.95 -17.08
N LEU A 99 -3.11 -2.72 -17.22
CA LEU A 99 -4.46 -2.33 -16.83
C LEU A 99 -5.50 -3.03 -17.73
N PRO A 100 -6.62 -3.50 -17.15
CA PRO A 100 -7.64 -4.20 -17.90
C PRO A 100 -8.43 -3.20 -18.75
N GLN A 101 -8.90 -3.63 -19.92
CA GLN A 101 -9.78 -2.84 -20.78
C GLN A 101 -11.23 -2.82 -20.25
N THR A 102 -11.40 -2.37 -19.02
CA THR A 102 -12.70 -2.19 -18.34
C THR A 102 -12.87 -0.73 -17.97
N THR A 103 -14.08 -0.33 -17.55
CA THR A 103 -14.31 1.02 -17.00
C THR A 103 -13.34 1.31 -15.85
N LEU A 104 -13.21 0.40 -14.88
CA LEU A 104 -12.29 0.58 -13.75
C LEU A 104 -10.82 0.75 -14.20
N GLY A 105 -10.35 -0.06 -15.15
CA GLY A 105 -8.97 0.04 -15.63
C GLY A 105 -8.71 1.34 -16.42
N ASN A 106 -9.67 1.77 -17.23
CA ASN A 106 -9.59 3.04 -17.94
C ASN A 106 -9.64 4.24 -16.99
N ASP A 107 -10.57 4.25 -16.04
CA ASP A 107 -10.68 5.30 -15.03
C ASP A 107 -9.42 5.39 -14.18
N THR A 108 -8.85 4.24 -13.80
CA THR A 108 -7.55 4.16 -13.10
C THR A 108 -6.46 4.83 -13.93
N TYR A 109 -6.36 4.51 -15.22
CA TYR A 109 -5.35 5.12 -16.10
C TYR A 109 -5.50 6.63 -16.19
N GLU A 110 -6.71 7.13 -16.49
CA GLU A 110 -6.93 8.56 -16.67
C GLU A 110 -6.70 9.35 -15.37
N THR A 111 -7.14 8.80 -14.23
CA THR A 111 -6.99 9.41 -12.90
C THR A 111 -5.51 9.51 -12.50
N ILE A 112 -4.72 8.47 -12.75
CA ILE A 112 -3.27 8.48 -12.48
C ILE A 112 -2.54 9.40 -13.46
N LYS A 113 -2.85 9.31 -14.76
CA LYS A 113 -2.22 10.14 -15.80
C LYS A 113 -2.46 11.64 -15.57
N ARG A 114 -3.64 12.01 -15.06
CA ARG A 114 -3.96 13.39 -14.69
C ARG A 114 -3.29 13.85 -13.39
N GLY A 115 -2.81 12.91 -12.57
CA GLY A 115 -2.18 13.17 -11.28
C GLY A 115 -3.16 13.28 -10.11
N ASP A 116 -4.41 12.80 -10.26
CA ASP A 116 -5.37 12.80 -9.15
C ASP A 116 -5.08 11.68 -8.14
N VAL A 117 -4.39 10.62 -8.59
CA VAL A 117 -3.91 9.49 -7.78
C VAL A 117 -2.47 9.19 -8.17
N ASP A 118 -1.57 9.24 -7.20
CA ASP A 118 -0.13 9.07 -7.39
C ASP A 118 0.52 8.13 -6.35
N GLY A 119 -0.28 7.61 -5.42
CA GLY A 119 0.18 6.76 -4.32
C GLY A 119 0.02 5.26 -4.57
N VAL A 120 0.93 4.47 -3.97
CA VAL A 120 0.91 3.00 -3.99
C VAL A 120 0.92 2.46 -2.58
N SER A 121 0.00 1.57 -2.25
CA SER A 121 -0.07 0.89 -0.97
C SER A 121 0.08 -0.62 -1.13
N PHE A 122 0.27 -1.35 -0.03
CA PHE A 122 0.31 -2.81 -0.03
C PHE A 122 -0.20 -3.41 1.28
N GLY A 123 -0.76 -4.61 1.15
CA GLY A 123 -1.28 -5.42 2.25
C GLY A 123 -0.41 -6.65 2.41
N PHE A 124 0.05 -6.92 3.63
CA PHE A 124 0.91 -8.07 3.94
C PHE A 124 0.61 -8.66 5.33
N SER A 125 1.18 -9.83 5.64
CA SER A 125 1.31 -10.31 7.01
C SER A 125 2.78 -10.46 7.33
N MET A 126 3.19 -9.94 8.48
CA MET A 126 4.56 -10.07 8.94
C MET A 126 4.83 -11.50 9.42
N ILE A 127 5.91 -12.11 8.96
CA ILE A 127 6.32 -13.46 9.35
C ILE A 127 7.50 -13.39 10.33
N THR A 128 8.53 -12.62 10.01
CA THR A 128 9.68 -12.37 10.90
C THR A 128 10.10 -10.91 10.87
N GLU A 129 10.56 -10.44 12.02
CA GLU A 129 11.06 -9.09 12.23
C GLU A 129 12.33 -9.10 13.09
N GLU A 130 13.10 -8.04 12.98
CA GLU A 130 14.16 -7.66 13.92
C GLU A 130 13.79 -6.31 14.53
N ILE A 131 14.08 -6.14 15.82
CA ILE A 131 13.76 -4.93 16.56
C ILE A 131 15.06 -4.35 17.12
N ASP A 132 15.34 -3.11 16.76
CA ASP A 132 16.42 -2.31 17.33
C ASP A 132 15.84 -1.23 18.26
N GLU A 133 16.41 -1.12 19.45
CA GLU A 133 16.02 -0.16 20.49
C GLU A 133 17.21 0.74 20.83
N PRO A 134 17.55 1.72 19.98
CA PRO A 134 18.57 2.72 20.31
C PRO A 134 18.13 3.55 21.54
N ASP A 135 19.07 3.78 22.48
CA ASP A 135 18.81 4.36 23.81
C ASP A 135 18.05 5.72 23.81
N ASP A 136 18.04 6.46 22.69
CA ASP A 136 17.42 7.80 22.54
C ASP A 136 16.55 7.98 21.27
N ASP A 137 16.31 6.93 20.47
CA ASP A 137 15.50 7.03 19.24
C ASP A 137 14.29 6.07 19.28
N LEU A 138 13.33 6.30 18.39
CA LEU A 138 12.16 5.45 18.24
C LEU A 138 12.58 4.02 17.89
N MET A 139 11.92 3.02 18.49
CA MET A 139 12.13 1.60 18.17
C MET A 139 12.10 1.42 16.64
N LEU A 140 13.09 0.75 16.08
CA LEU A 140 13.14 0.43 14.66
C LEU A 140 12.79 -1.03 14.45
N ARG A 141 11.70 -1.26 13.73
CA ARG A 141 11.20 -2.58 13.35
C ARG A 141 11.60 -2.88 11.92
N THR A 142 12.48 -3.84 11.73
CA THR A 142 12.90 -4.30 10.40
C THR A 142 12.15 -5.57 10.05
N VAL A 143 11.21 -5.50 9.12
CA VAL A 143 10.53 -6.68 8.58
C VAL A 143 11.51 -7.44 7.68
N THR A 144 11.87 -8.65 8.09
CA THR A 144 12.84 -9.51 7.39
C THR A 144 12.15 -10.57 6.54
N LYS A 145 10.88 -10.87 6.83
CA LYS A 145 10.05 -11.76 6.04
C LYS A 145 8.57 -11.41 6.19
N ALA A 146 7.87 -11.36 5.06
CA ALA A 146 6.46 -11.04 4.99
C ALA A 146 5.73 -11.83 3.89
N LYS A 147 4.47 -12.12 4.14
CA LYS A 147 3.51 -12.61 3.15
C LYS A 147 2.83 -11.42 2.49
N LEU A 148 3.05 -11.19 1.20
CA LEU A 148 2.39 -10.15 0.44
C LEU A 148 1.02 -10.65 -0.06
N PHE A 149 -0.03 -9.88 0.19
CA PHE A 149 -1.38 -10.18 -0.28
C PHE A 149 -1.74 -9.38 -1.53
N GLU A 150 -1.48 -8.07 -1.52
CA GLU A 150 -1.88 -7.16 -2.58
C GLU A 150 -1.05 -5.88 -2.61
N VAL A 151 -1.11 -5.22 -3.76
CA VAL A 151 -0.64 -3.85 -3.99
C VAL A 151 -1.84 -3.03 -4.47
N SER A 152 -1.92 -1.76 -4.13
CA SER A 152 -3.07 -0.90 -4.44
C SER A 152 -2.66 0.47 -4.94
N ALA A 153 -3.38 1.02 -5.92
CA ALA A 153 -3.37 2.45 -6.17
C ALA A 153 -4.22 3.16 -5.11
N VAL A 154 -3.70 4.23 -4.49
CA VAL A 154 -4.38 4.97 -3.40
C VAL A 154 -4.26 6.48 -3.59
N ALA A 155 -5.37 7.19 -3.37
CA ALA A 155 -5.41 8.66 -3.48
C ALA A 155 -4.74 9.39 -2.30
N PHE A 156 -4.77 8.77 -1.13
CA PHE A 156 -4.18 9.31 0.09
C PHE A 156 -3.21 8.28 0.66
N PRO A 157 -1.99 8.19 0.13
CA PRO A 157 -0.99 7.35 0.75
C PRO A 157 -0.58 7.95 2.11
N ALA A 158 -0.24 7.11 3.08
CA ALA A 158 -0.06 7.55 4.46
C ALA A 158 1.28 8.26 4.75
N TYR A 159 2.22 8.37 3.80
CA TYR A 159 3.61 8.81 4.06
C TYR A 159 4.09 9.91 3.10
N PRO A 160 3.69 11.18 3.22
CA PRO A 160 4.23 12.21 2.34
C PRO A 160 5.76 12.25 2.32
N ASP A 161 6.35 12.22 1.12
CA ASP A 161 7.80 12.36 0.87
C ASP A 161 8.33 13.79 1.13
N SER A 162 7.48 14.68 1.66
CA SER A 162 7.87 16.04 2.02
C SER A 162 7.87 16.21 3.54
N GLU A 163 8.98 16.74 4.08
CA GLU A 163 9.12 17.20 5.47
C GLU A 163 7.98 18.15 5.90
N VAL A 164 7.29 18.77 4.93
CA VAL A 164 6.19 19.73 5.14
C VAL A 164 4.90 19.04 5.56
N SER A 165 4.59 17.85 5.02
CA SER A 165 3.28 17.21 5.21
C SER A 165 3.27 16.23 6.41
N ALA A 166 4.45 15.80 6.88
CA ALA A 166 4.60 15.07 8.14
C ALA A 166 4.24 15.90 9.40
N ARG A 167 4.14 17.24 9.29
CA ARG A 167 3.80 18.12 10.43
C ARG A 167 2.29 18.28 10.69
N GLY A 168 1.43 17.68 9.87
CA GLY A 168 -0.03 17.81 10.02
C GLY A 168 -0.84 16.53 9.83
N TYR A 169 -0.27 15.50 9.20
CA TYR A 169 -0.96 14.25 8.96
C TYR A 169 -0.81 13.31 10.15
N ASP A 170 -1.84 13.24 10.97
CA ASP A 170 -1.99 12.22 12.02
C ASP A 170 -2.92 11.12 11.50
N PRO A 171 -2.38 9.98 11.01
CA PRO A 171 -3.19 8.89 10.47
C PRO A 171 -4.14 8.29 11.53
N TYR A 172 -3.86 8.49 12.83
CA TYR A 172 -4.72 8.05 13.91
C TYR A 172 -5.95 8.93 14.08
N LYS A 173 -5.80 10.27 14.04
CA LYS A 173 -6.96 11.18 14.06
C LYS A 173 -7.93 10.87 12.93
N HIS A 174 -7.41 10.65 11.72
CA HIS A 174 -8.26 10.34 10.57
C HIS A 174 -8.92 8.95 10.66
N HIS A 175 -8.24 7.94 11.20
CA HIS A 175 -8.84 6.62 11.42
C HIS A 175 -10.00 6.69 12.43
N GLU A 176 -9.82 7.39 13.55
CA GLU A 176 -10.85 7.59 14.58
C GLU A 176 -12.04 8.38 14.03
N GLU A 177 -11.80 9.46 13.29
CA GLU A 177 -12.85 10.24 12.63
C GLU A 177 -13.68 9.38 11.66
N ARG A 178 -13.03 8.46 10.92
CA ARG A 178 -13.71 7.53 10.02
C ARG A 178 -14.58 6.54 10.77
N LYS A 179 -14.06 5.92 11.84
CA LYS A 179 -14.83 5.00 12.70
C LYS A 179 -16.03 5.68 13.33
N GLN A 180 -15.84 6.88 13.88
CA GLN A 180 -16.92 7.67 14.47
C GLN A 180 -17.99 8.03 13.46
N LYS A 181 -17.60 8.42 12.23
CA LYS A 181 -18.54 8.66 11.13
C LYS A 181 -19.32 7.39 10.75
N GLU A 182 -18.68 6.22 10.69
CA GLU A 182 -19.35 4.96 10.38
C GLU A 182 -20.35 4.54 11.47
N GLU A 183 -19.98 4.69 12.75
CA GLU A 183 -20.90 4.41 13.87
C GLU A 183 -22.09 5.38 13.89
N LEU A 184 -21.84 6.66 13.64
CA LEU A 184 -22.89 7.66 13.55
C LEU A 184 -23.84 7.36 12.40
N ARG A 185 -23.31 6.95 11.23
CA ARG A 185 -24.10 6.55 10.06
C ARG A 185 -24.96 5.33 10.37
N LYS A 186 -24.43 4.32 11.06
CA LYS A 186 -25.21 3.14 11.51
C LYS A 186 -26.35 3.55 12.46
N LYS A 187 -26.08 4.43 13.42
CA LYS A 187 -27.11 4.95 14.35
C LYS A 187 -28.20 5.74 13.63
N LEU A 188 -27.84 6.59 12.66
CA LEU A 188 -28.79 7.37 11.87
C LEU A 188 -29.69 6.47 11.03
N ILE A 189 -29.10 5.48 10.34
CA ILE A 189 -29.85 4.48 9.56
C ILE A 189 -30.86 3.76 10.46
N LEU A 190 -30.44 3.27 11.63
CA LEU A 190 -31.32 2.57 12.57
C LEU A 190 -32.48 3.44 13.05
N LYS A 191 -32.26 4.75 13.22
CA LYS A 191 -33.31 5.73 13.57
C LYS A 191 -34.25 6.10 12.43
N THR A 192 -33.91 5.79 11.18
CA THR A 192 -34.76 6.09 10.02
C THR A 192 -35.70 4.92 9.68
N TYR A 193 -35.44 3.73 10.24
CA TYR A 193 -36.23 2.51 10.08
C TYR A 193 -37.13 2.18 11.29
N LEU A 194 -37.17 3.06 12.29
CA LEU A 194 -38.09 3.04 13.45
C LEU A 194 -38.97 4.28 13.41
#